data_AF-A0A5B9EN47-F1
#
_entry.id   AF-A0A5B9EN47-F1
#
_cell.length_a   1.000
_cell.length_b   1.000
_cell.length_c   1.000
_cell.angle_alpha   90.00
_cell.angle_beta   90.00
_cell.angle_gamma   90.00
#
_symmetry.space_group_name_H-M   'P 1'
#
loop_
_entity.id
_entity.type
_entity.pdbx_description
1 polymer ?
#
loop_
_entity_poly.entity_id
_entity_poly.type
_entity_poly.pdbx_seq_one_letter_code
_entity_poly.pdbx_strand_id
1 'polypeptide(L)'
;MKITVIGGYGVFGGRLVQLLRRDGHEVTVAGRDLARAQRFASAWGAQAMVLDRSADLSPLTGAEVVVDAAGPFHAYGDDPYRLARFCIDVGINYLDLSDNAAFCAGISVLDANARKAGVFALSGVSSVPALSAAAATALAQDMETIDTISSAILPGNRAPRGRSVVDSILSQTGLMFDQTTDSQTTPVRSWSAPRTFTLPSGELRKGWLIEVPDQSLFPAHFKARSVQFRAGLELPVMNYGLAVLSRLRERLRFGMPRWLVALVMFGACLLAPFGTDRGGMVVAVIGRKDGAWQRAVWRLGVDQGEGPFIPAVPARALLRNPAQIALGARPALGDVTLPDAEAAMADLCVTTTRDTTQITPLFPATLGAPFATLAPEIRATHDTPAPRIWQGRASVTRGAGVLPRLAAFLFRFPQARDDTRVQVTKTPVNGTEVWQRRFGTATFQSTLRATPQGIAERFGALTFLLDLHVAEGRLHYPIQKGWCLGIPIPRFALPKSAASERVENGRFHFDVRLSMPVTGQLIVHYQGWLQSAADFSGTPLAVETDRQPELI
;
A
#
# COMPACT_ATOMS: atom_id res chain seq x y z
N MET A 1 -26.22 -16.52 20.72
CA MET A 1 -26.69 -15.63 19.64
C MET A 1 -27.02 -16.44 18.41
N LYS A 2 -28.06 -16.04 17.67
CA LYS A 2 -28.50 -16.57 16.38
C LYS A 2 -27.88 -15.77 15.24
N ILE A 3 -26.96 -16.40 14.51
CA ILE A 3 -26.16 -15.74 13.48
C ILE A 3 -26.43 -16.42 12.14
N THR A 4 -26.83 -15.65 11.13
CA THR A 4 -26.94 -16.15 9.76
C THR A 4 -25.72 -15.73 8.95
N VAL A 5 -25.00 -16.69 8.37
CA VAL A 5 -23.86 -16.42 7.49
C VAL A 5 -24.25 -16.68 6.03
N ILE A 6 -24.36 -15.62 5.25
CA ILE A 6 -24.64 -15.70 3.81
C ILE A 6 -23.36 -16.01 3.06
N GLY A 7 -23.39 -16.97 2.15
CA GLY A 7 -22.17 -17.55 1.58
C GLY A 7 -21.43 -18.46 2.57
N GLY A 8 -22.14 -18.98 3.58
CA GLY A 8 -21.58 -19.74 4.69
C GLY A 8 -20.94 -21.08 4.33
N TYR A 9 -21.06 -21.58 3.09
CA TYR A 9 -20.32 -22.74 2.58
C TYR A 9 -19.21 -22.36 1.59
N GLY A 10 -18.91 -21.06 1.46
CA GLY A 10 -17.77 -20.53 0.72
C GLY A 10 -16.45 -20.66 1.48
N VAL A 11 -15.35 -20.16 0.89
CA VAL A 11 -14.02 -20.28 1.50
C VAL A 11 -13.97 -19.53 2.85
N PHE A 12 -14.29 -18.24 2.87
CA PHE A 12 -14.24 -17.43 4.10
C PHE A 12 -15.49 -17.61 4.97
N GLY A 13 -16.69 -17.59 4.36
CA GLY A 13 -17.95 -17.82 5.09
C GLY A 13 -17.96 -19.14 5.85
N GLY A 14 -17.45 -20.22 5.25
CA GLY A 14 -17.35 -21.52 5.94
C GLY A 14 -16.35 -21.52 7.10
N ARG A 15 -15.29 -20.70 7.02
CA ARG A 15 -14.30 -20.58 8.10
C ARG A 15 -14.91 -19.78 9.24
N LEU A 16 -15.66 -18.73 8.94
CA LEU A 16 -16.44 -18.02 9.93
C LEU A 16 -17.46 -18.93 10.64
N VAL A 17 -18.22 -19.74 9.90
CA VAL A 17 -19.17 -20.70 10.50
C VAL A 17 -18.45 -21.63 11.49
N GLN A 18 -17.29 -22.15 11.11
CA GLN A 18 -16.48 -23.00 12.01
C GLN A 18 -16.07 -22.27 13.28
N LEU A 19 -15.53 -21.06 13.16
CA LEU A 19 -15.10 -20.26 14.31
C LEU A 19 -16.28 -19.91 15.23
N LEU A 20 -17.41 -19.50 14.67
CA LEU A 20 -18.61 -19.16 15.44
C LEU A 20 -19.21 -20.38 16.16
N ARG A 21 -19.15 -21.57 15.54
CA ARG A 21 -19.59 -22.81 16.19
C ARG A 21 -18.65 -23.25 17.32
N ARG A 22 -17.33 -23.05 17.18
CA ARG A 22 -16.36 -23.28 18.28
C ARG A 22 -16.63 -22.37 19.46
N ASP A 23 -17.09 -21.14 19.22
CA ASP A 23 -17.44 -20.17 20.25
C ASP A 23 -18.89 -20.35 20.79
N GLY A 24 -19.60 -21.40 20.36
CA GLY A 24 -20.91 -21.78 20.90
C GLY A 24 -22.12 -21.03 20.35
N HIS A 25 -21.96 -20.23 19.28
CA HIS A 25 -23.08 -19.53 18.66
C HIS A 25 -24.03 -20.47 17.90
N GLU A 26 -25.31 -20.12 17.82
CA GLU A 26 -26.28 -20.78 16.93
C GLU A 26 -26.10 -20.21 15.53
N VAL A 27 -25.64 -21.03 14.58
CA VAL A 27 -25.28 -20.57 13.24
C VAL A 27 -26.23 -21.16 12.19
N THR A 28 -26.74 -20.31 11.30
CA THR A 28 -27.45 -20.70 10.09
C THR A 28 -26.58 -20.44 8.87
N VAL A 29 -26.30 -21.49 8.10
CA VAL A 29 -25.55 -21.45 6.84
C VAL A 29 -26.53 -21.13 5.70
N ALA A 30 -26.42 -19.93 5.14
CA ALA A 30 -27.30 -19.47 4.08
C ALA A 30 -26.58 -19.39 2.72
N GLY A 31 -27.28 -19.81 1.66
CA GLY A 31 -26.84 -19.58 0.28
C GLY A 31 -27.82 -20.15 -0.76
N ARG A 32 -27.48 -20.00 -2.04
CA ARG A 32 -28.38 -20.35 -3.16
C ARG A 32 -28.64 -21.84 -3.35
N ASP A 33 -27.72 -22.68 -2.87
CA ASP A 33 -27.80 -24.14 -3.00
C ASP A 33 -28.06 -24.77 -1.62
N LEU A 34 -29.32 -25.18 -1.40
CA LEU A 34 -29.76 -25.76 -0.14
C LEU A 34 -29.02 -27.06 0.19
N ALA A 35 -28.79 -27.93 -0.80
CA ALA A 35 -28.15 -29.22 -0.58
C ALA A 35 -26.69 -29.05 -0.13
N ARG A 36 -25.97 -28.07 -0.72
CA ARG A 36 -24.62 -27.69 -0.26
C ARG A 36 -24.64 -27.05 1.12
N ALA A 37 -25.60 -26.18 1.40
CA ALA A 37 -25.76 -25.57 2.71
C ALA A 37 -26.00 -26.64 3.79
N GLN A 38 -26.93 -27.57 3.56
CA GLN A 38 -27.23 -28.69 4.47
C GLN A 38 -26.02 -29.58 4.74
N ARG A 39 -25.31 -29.99 3.68
CA ARG A 39 -24.11 -30.83 3.81
C ARG A 39 -23.00 -30.16 4.61
N PHE A 40 -22.80 -28.86 4.41
CA PHE A 40 -21.80 -28.12 5.16
C PHE A 40 -22.25 -27.89 6.61
N ALA A 41 -23.51 -27.51 6.81
CA ALA A 41 -24.07 -27.21 8.13
C ALA A 41 -24.08 -28.45 9.05
N SER A 42 -24.42 -29.62 8.52
CA SER A 42 -24.46 -30.87 9.29
C SER A 42 -23.08 -31.25 9.86
N ALA A 43 -21.99 -30.95 9.13
CA ALA A 43 -20.63 -31.21 9.58
C ALA A 43 -20.21 -30.37 10.81
N TRP A 44 -20.92 -29.28 11.10
CA TRP A 44 -20.59 -28.33 12.17
C TRP A 44 -21.73 -28.11 13.17
N GLY A 45 -22.80 -28.93 13.11
CA GLY A 45 -23.97 -28.78 13.96
C GLY A 45 -24.66 -27.42 13.79
N ALA A 46 -24.68 -26.90 12.57
CA ALA A 46 -25.34 -25.66 12.20
C ALA A 46 -26.68 -25.94 11.48
N GLN A 47 -27.51 -24.92 11.35
CA GLN A 47 -28.72 -24.96 10.53
C GLN A 47 -28.40 -24.57 9.08
N ALA A 48 -29.26 -24.93 8.14
CA ALA A 48 -29.12 -24.59 6.73
C ALA A 48 -30.36 -23.88 6.21
N MET A 49 -30.14 -22.89 5.35
CA MET A 49 -31.21 -22.09 4.75
C MET A 49 -30.89 -21.81 3.28
N VAL A 50 -31.91 -21.87 2.43
CA VAL A 50 -31.80 -21.35 1.07
C VAL A 50 -32.02 -19.85 1.10
N LEU A 51 -31.12 -19.09 0.51
CA LEU A 51 -31.23 -17.64 0.42
C LEU A 51 -30.51 -17.14 -0.82
N ASP A 52 -31.23 -16.37 -1.63
CA ASP A 52 -30.64 -15.54 -2.67
C ASP A 52 -30.75 -14.08 -2.22
N ARG A 53 -29.60 -13.40 -2.06
CA ARG A 53 -29.53 -12.00 -1.63
C ARG A 53 -30.21 -11.02 -2.59
N SER A 54 -30.49 -11.44 -3.83
CA SER A 54 -31.24 -10.67 -4.82
C SER A 54 -32.76 -10.89 -4.75
N ALA A 55 -33.20 -11.92 -4.05
CA ALA A 55 -34.61 -12.28 -3.91
C ALA A 55 -35.17 -11.82 -2.56
N ASP A 56 -36.23 -12.48 -2.09
CA ASP A 56 -36.84 -12.20 -0.78
C ASP A 56 -35.85 -12.45 0.37
N LEU A 57 -35.77 -11.46 1.26
CA LEU A 57 -34.90 -11.47 2.44
C LEU A 57 -35.67 -11.79 3.74
N SER A 58 -37.00 -11.94 3.67
CA SER A 58 -37.84 -12.31 4.82
C SER A 58 -37.37 -13.55 5.60
N PRO A 59 -36.71 -14.58 5.02
CA PRO A 59 -36.18 -15.71 5.79
C PRO A 59 -35.13 -15.31 6.87
N LEU A 60 -34.58 -14.09 6.81
CA LEU A 60 -33.61 -13.60 7.77
C LEU A 60 -34.21 -13.09 9.09
N THR A 61 -35.53 -12.87 9.19
CA THR A 61 -36.19 -12.15 10.32
C THR A 61 -36.09 -12.81 11.70
N GLY A 62 -35.42 -13.96 11.82
CA GLY A 62 -35.13 -14.63 13.11
C GLY A 62 -33.68 -14.52 13.57
N ALA A 63 -32.80 -13.90 12.80
CA ALA A 63 -31.39 -13.73 13.15
C ALA A 63 -31.17 -12.48 14.03
N GLU A 64 -30.22 -12.56 14.97
CA GLU A 64 -29.75 -11.39 15.73
C GLU A 64 -28.63 -10.64 14.97
N VAL A 65 -27.86 -11.40 14.19
CA VAL A 65 -26.80 -10.87 13.33
C VAL A 65 -26.82 -11.59 11.99
N VAL A 66 -26.67 -10.83 10.90
CA VAL A 66 -26.39 -11.35 9.56
C VAL A 66 -24.96 -10.98 9.19
N VAL A 67 -24.18 -11.98 8.75
CA VAL A 67 -22.86 -11.79 8.18
C VAL A 67 -22.88 -12.08 6.69
N ASP A 68 -22.61 -11.07 5.88
CA ASP A 68 -22.46 -11.21 4.44
C ASP A 68 -21.02 -11.61 4.07
N ALA A 69 -20.86 -12.88 3.70
CA ALA A 69 -19.62 -13.43 3.14
C ALA A 69 -19.77 -13.82 1.67
N ALA A 70 -20.79 -13.29 0.96
CA ALA A 70 -21.17 -13.68 -0.40
C ALA A 70 -20.67 -12.71 -1.49
N GLY A 71 -19.37 -12.37 -1.44
CA GLY A 71 -18.71 -11.57 -2.47
C GLY A 71 -18.68 -12.21 -3.87
N PRO A 72 -18.16 -11.50 -4.88
CA PRO A 72 -17.45 -10.23 -4.78
C PRO A 72 -18.38 -9.02 -4.60
N PHE A 73 -17.97 -8.08 -3.74
CA PHE A 73 -18.77 -6.91 -3.35
C PHE A 73 -18.84 -5.82 -4.43
N HIS A 74 -17.82 -5.73 -5.31
CA HIS A 74 -17.85 -4.84 -6.47
C HIS A 74 -18.91 -5.19 -7.51
N ALA A 75 -19.52 -6.37 -7.43
CA ALA A 75 -20.50 -6.87 -8.38
C ALA A 75 -21.93 -6.89 -7.78
N TYR A 76 -22.22 -6.06 -6.78
CA TYR A 76 -23.53 -6.04 -6.13
C TYR A 76 -24.61 -5.27 -6.92
N GLY A 77 -24.25 -4.64 -8.04
CA GLY A 77 -25.19 -3.93 -8.91
C GLY A 77 -25.56 -2.55 -8.36
N ASP A 78 -26.76 -2.09 -8.73
CA ASP A 78 -27.17 -0.69 -8.53
C ASP A 78 -27.62 -0.35 -7.09
N ASP A 79 -28.05 -1.34 -6.30
CA ASP A 79 -28.35 -1.19 -4.86
C ASP A 79 -27.42 -2.07 -4.02
N PRO A 80 -26.14 -1.68 -3.88
CA PRO A 80 -25.16 -2.50 -3.18
C PRO A 80 -25.51 -2.73 -1.70
N TYR A 81 -26.28 -1.84 -1.08
CA TYR A 81 -26.60 -1.89 0.34
C TYR A 81 -27.98 -2.48 0.65
N ARG A 82 -28.66 -3.09 -0.34
CA ARG A 82 -30.00 -3.70 -0.16
C ARG A 82 -30.11 -4.59 1.07
N LEU A 83 -29.15 -5.49 1.25
CA LEU A 83 -29.13 -6.44 2.37
C LEU A 83 -28.94 -5.74 3.72
N ALA A 84 -27.94 -4.84 3.82
CA ALA A 84 -27.68 -4.09 5.05
C ALA A 84 -28.89 -3.22 5.43
N ARG A 85 -29.52 -2.57 4.44
CA ARG A 85 -30.74 -1.77 4.61
C ARG A 85 -31.88 -2.62 5.14
N PHE A 86 -32.14 -3.78 4.54
CA PHE A 86 -33.15 -4.73 5.03
C PHE A 86 -32.88 -5.11 6.49
N CYS A 87 -31.64 -5.49 6.83
CA CYS A 87 -31.28 -5.84 8.21
C CYS A 87 -31.61 -4.70 9.18
N ILE A 88 -31.26 -3.46 8.83
CA ILE A 88 -31.58 -2.27 9.64
C ILE A 88 -33.10 -2.09 9.80
N ASP A 89 -33.85 -2.20 8.71
CA ASP A 89 -35.30 -1.98 8.72
C ASP A 89 -36.05 -2.99 9.61
N VAL A 90 -35.52 -4.21 9.76
CA VAL A 90 -36.08 -5.26 10.62
C VAL A 90 -35.37 -5.43 11.97
N GLY A 91 -34.44 -4.52 12.33
CA GLY A 91 -33.77 -4.53 13.64
C GLY A 91 -32.70 -5.61 13.82
N ILE A 92 -32.07 -6.04 12.73
CA ILE A 92 -30.99 -7.03 12.71
C ILE A 92 -29.64 -6.34 12.55
N ASN A 93 -28.63 -6.77 13.32
CA ASN A 93 -27.28 -6.27 13.15
C ASN A 93 -26.61 -6.85 11.91
N TYR A 94 -25.80 -6.05 11.22
CA TYR A 94 -25.17 -6.42 9.95
C TYR A 94 -23.63 -6.35 10.05
N LEU A 95 -22.97 -7.37 9.52
CA LEU A 95 -21.53 -7.38 9.27
C LEU A 95 -21.29 -7.86 7.83
N ASP A 96 -20.22 -7.42 7.19
CA ASP A 96 -19.73 -8.02 5.94
C ASP A 96 -18.23 -8.24 5.94
N LEU A 97 -17.78 -9.14 5.06
CA LEU A 97 -16.36 -9.44 4.84
C LEU A 97 -15.81 -8.73 3.59
N SER A 98 -16.29 -7.52 3.28
CA SER A 98 -15.92 -6.80 2.06
C SER A 98 -14.46 -6.38 2.03
N ASP A 99 -13.82 -6.60 0.89
CA ASP A 99 -12.49 -6.09 0.54
C ASP A 99 -12.57 -4.98 -0.51
N ASN A 100 -13.77 -4.45 -0.80
CA ASN A 100 -13.95 -3.41 -1.80
C ASN A 100 -14.00 -2.02 -1.16
N ALA A 101 -13.10 -1.13 -1.61
CA ALA A 101 -12.92 0.20 -1.04
C ALA A 101 -14.20 1.06 -1.09
N ALA A 102 -14.82 1.16 -2.27
CA ALA A 102 -16.03 1.96 -2.47
C ALA A 102 -17.21 1.43 -1.64
N PHE A 103 -17.40 0.11 -1.62
CA PHE A 103 -18.44 -0.55 -0.83
C PHE A 103 -18.27 -0.25 0.66
N CYS A 104 -17.06 -0.45 1.20
CA CYS A 104 -16.76 -0.21 2.61
C CYS A 104 -17.03 1.25 2.99
N ALA A 105 -16.51 2.21 2.20
CA ALA A 105 -16.69 3.64 2.48
C ALA A 105 -18.17 4.05 2.45
N GLY A 106 -18.92 3.58 1.45
CA GLY A 106 -20.29 4.01 1.23
C GLY A 106 -21.32 3.42 2.20
N ILE A 107 -21.00 2.40 3.02
CA ILE A 107 -21.96 1.86 4.02
C ILE A 107 -22.48 2.93 4.98
N SER A 108 -21.68 3.98 5.20
CA SER A 108 -21.98 5.11 6.08
C SER A 108 -23.26 5.87 5.69
N VAL A 109 -23.75 5.73 4.45
CA VAL A 109 -25.04 6.29 4.03
C VAL A 109 -26.22 5.74 4.84
N LEU A 110 -26.04 4.60 5.51
CA LEU A 110 -27.05 3.96 6.35
C LEU A 110 -26.93 4.34 7.84
N ASP A 111 -25.97 5.18 8.24
CA ASP A 111 -25.65 5.41 9.65
C ASP A 111 -26.84 5.96 10.46
N ALA A 112 -27.51 6.98 9.93
CA ALA A 112 -28.68 7.58 10.59
C ALA A 112 -29.81 6.57 10.80
N ASN A 113 -30.05 5.70 9.81
CA ASN A 113 -31.08 4.66 9.89
C ASN A 113 -30.69 3.57 10.89
N ALA A 114 -29.44 3.11 10.86
CA ALA A 114 -28.93 2.11 11.79
C ALA A 114 -29.01 2.60 13.25
N ARG A 115 -28.62 3.86 13.52
CA ARG A 115 -28.75 4.48 14.85
C ARG A 115 -30.19 4.56 15.31
N LYS A 116 -31.10 4.99 14.42
CA LYS A 116 -32.54 5.09 14.71
C LYS A 116 -33.15 3.72 15.03
N ALA A 117 -32.75 2.68 14.31
CA ALA A 117 -33.20 1.31 14.53
C ALA A 117 -32.52 0.63 15.74
N GLY A 118 -31.49 1.25 16.34
CA GLY A 118 -30.80 0.69 17.49
C GLY A 118 -29.86 -0.48 17.15
N VAL A 119 -29.34 -0.54 15.92
CA VAL A 119 -28.47 -1.63 15.44
C VAL A 119 -27.11 -1.11 14.96
N PHE A 120 -26.15 -2.01 14.80
CA PHE A 120 -24.91 -1.74 14.08
C PHE A 120 -24.90 -2.38 12.69
N ALA A 121 -24.24 -1.71 11.74
CA ALA A 121 -23.97 -2.21 10.40
C ALA A 121 -22.52 -1.92 10.01
N LEU A 122 -21.63 -2.90 10.15
CA LEU A 122 -20.20 -2.72 9.94
C LEU A 122 -19.74 -3.33 8.63
N SER A 123 -19.01 -2.55 7.83
CA SER A 123 -18.45 -3.02 6.57
C SER A 123 -16.95 -3.24 6.63
N GLY A 124 -16.47 -4.25 5.91
CA GLY A 124 -15.05 -4.57 5.85
C GLY A 124 -14.53 -5.23 7.13
N VAL A 125 -15.34 -6.10 7.73
CA VAL A 125 -15.01 -6.84 8.96
C VAL A 125 -14.09 -8.04 8.62
N SER A 126 -12.99 -7.75 7.92
CA SER A 126 -12.06 -8.72 7.36
C SER A 126 -10.60 -8.33 7.56
N SER A 127 -9.66 -9.07 6.97
CA SER A 127 -8.21 -8.78 7.09
C SER A 127 -7.88 -7.34 6.71
N VAL A 128 -8.56 -6.82 5.70
CA VAL A 128 -8.62 -5.39 5.39
C VAL A 128 -10.08 -4.96 5.30
N PRO A 129 -10.47 -3.80 5.84
CA PRO A 129 -9.67 -2.90 6.67
C PRO A 129 -9.61 -3.26 8.16
N ALA A 130 -10.43 -4.18 8.70
CA ALA A 130 -10.55 -4.31 10.15
C ALA A 130 -9.28 -4.79 10.87
N LEU A 131 -8.66 -5.89 10.43
CA LEU A 131 -7.44 -6.39 11.10
C LEU A 131 -6.23 -5.47 10.83
N SER A 132 -6.11 -4.92 9.63
CA SER A 132 -5.07 -3.94 9.29
C SER A 132 -5.19 -2.66 10.12
N ALA A 133 -6.41 -2.18 10.37
CA ALA A 133 -6.65 -1.00 11.19
C ALA A 133 -6.35 -1.28 12.67
N ALA A 134 -6.80 -2.43 13.20
CA ALA A 134 -6.47 -2.86 14.55
C ALA A 134 -4.95 -2.89 14.79
N ALA A 135 -4.20 -3.48 13.84
CA ALA A 135 -2.75 -3.51 13.89
C ALA A 135 -2.12 -2.13 13.77
N ALA A 136 -2.59 -1.28 12.85
CA ALA A 136 -2.08 0.08 12.68
C ALA A 136 -2.31 0.94 13.94
N THR A 137 -3.50 0.85 14.55
CA THR A 137 -3.83 1.54 15.81
C THR A 137 -2.88 1.13 16.94
N ALA A 138 -2.65 -0.17 17.14
CA ALA A 138 -1.73 -0.65 18.17
C ALA A 138 -0.27 -0.22 17.93
N LEU A 139 0.17 -0.18 16.66
CA LEU A 139 1.52 0.26 16.30
C LEU A 139 1.73 1.77 16.42
N ALA A 140 0.65 2.55 16.34
CA ALA A 140 0.69 4.01 16.34
C ALA A 140 0.39 4.64 17.71
N GLN A 141 0.03 3.86 18.73
CA GLN A 141 -0.50 4.33 20.03
C GLN A 141 0.33 5.45 20.68
N ASP A 142 1.66 5.40 20.57
CA ASP A 142 2.57 6.37 21.18
C ASP A 142 3.22 7.34 20.18
N MET A 143 2.73 7.38 18.94
CA MET A 143 3.29 8.24 17.90
C MET A 143 2.60 9.61 17.89
N GLU A 144 3.39 10.68 17.93
CA GLU A 144 2.93 12.07 17.78
C GLU A 144 2.33 12.32 16.38
N THR A 145 2.94 11.73 15.36
CA THR A 145 2.52 11.86 13.96
C THR A 145 2.72 10.55 13.22
N ILE A 146 1.75 10.18 12.40
CA ILE A 146 1.84 9.03 11.50
C ILE A 146 2.23 9.51 10.12
N ASP A 147 3.39 9.06 9.65
CA ASP A 147 3.86 9.39 8.33
C ASP A 147 3.34 8.41 7.28
N THR A 148 3.63 7.12 7.46
CA THR A 148 3.32 6.10 6.48
C THR A 148 2.75 4.86 7.16
N ILE A 149 1.61 4.39 6.66
CA ILE A 149 1.09 3.06 6.96
C ILE A 149 1.30 2.19 5.72
N SER A 150 1.89 1.02 5.91
CA SER A 150 2.03 0.03 4.85
C SER A 150 1.60 -1.34 5.32
N SER A 151 0.77 -2.01 4.53
CA SER A 151 0.24 -3.34 4.82
C SER A 151 0.48 -4.30 3.64
N ALA A 152 0.59 -5.58 3.93
CA ALA A 152 0.67 -6.62 2.91
C ALA A 152 0.04 -7.93 3.35
N ILE A 153 -0.59 -8.64 2.39
CA ILE A 153 -1.13 -9.99 2.56
C ILE A 153 -0.44 -10.95 1.58
N LEU A 154 0.17 -12.01 2.12
CA LEU A 154 1.11 -12.89 1.44
C LEU A 154 0.73 -14.36 1.70
N PRO A 155 -0.34 -14.89 1.11
CA PRO A 155 -0.81 -16.26 1.33
C PRO A 155 0.14 -17.33 0.79
N GLY A 156 0.03 -18.54 1.36
CA GLY A 156 0.61 -19.77 0.80
C GLY A 156 -0.14 -20.23 -0.45
N ASN A 157 0.54 -20.93 -1.34
CA ASN A 157 -0.03 -21.41 -2.59
C ASN A 157 -1.00 -22.58 -2.41
N ARG A 158 -0.79 -23.42 -1.39
CA ARG A 158 -1.66 -24.55 -1.05
C ARG A 158 -2.93 -24.14 -0.31
N ALA A 159 -3.01 -22.91 0.18
CA ALA A 159 -4.22 -22.40 0.81
C ALA A 159 -5.34 -22.28 -0.24
N PRO A 160 -6.57 -22.75 0.04
CA PRO A 160 -7.68 -22.67 -0.89
C PRO A 160 -8.00 -21.21 -1.22
N ARG A 161 -8.13 -20.93 -2.52
CA ARG A 161 -8.46 -19.59 -3.03
C ARG A 161 -9.93 -19.52 -3.39
N GLY A 162 -10.63 -18.53 -2.84
CA GLY A 162 -11.99 -18.23 -3.25
C GLY A 162 -12.04 -17.71 -4.69
N ARG A 163 -13.03 -18.15 -5.47
CA ARG A 163 -13.26 -17.60 -6.82
C ARG A 163 -13.48 -16.09 -6.80
N SER A 164 -14.13 -15.56 -5.76
CA SER A 164 -14.33 -14.12 -5.55
C SER A 164 -13.03 -13.34 -5.43
N VAL A 165 -12.03 -13.88 -4.72
CA VAL A 165 -10.70 -13.25 -4.57
C VAL A 165 -9.97 -13.20 -5.91
N VAL A 166 -10.01 -14.29 -6.68
CA VAL A 166 -9.37 -14.33 -8.00
C VAL A 166 -10.04 -13.38 -8.98
N ASP A 167 -11.37 -13.31 -8.96
CA ASP A 167 -12.15 -12.35 -9.73
C ASP A 167 -11.80 -10.90 -9.35
N SER A 168 -11.74 -10.61 -8.05
CA SER A 168 -11.32 -9.30 -7.52
C SER A 168 -9.93 -8.92 -8.05
N ILE A 169 -8.91 -9.78 -7.87
CA ILE A 169 -7.54 -9.52 -8.37
C ILE A 169 -7.53 -9.26 -9.89
N LEU A 170 -8.15 -10.14 -10.67
CA LEU A 170 -8.13 -10.06 -12.14
C LEU A 170 -8.88 -8.82 -12.65
N SER A 171 -10.01 -8.46 -12.03
CA SER A 171 -10.84 -7.33 -12.45
C SER A 171 -10.08 -5.99 -12.38
N GLN A 172 -9.20 -5.83 -11.38
CA GLN A 172 -8.42 -4.61 -11.19
C GLN A 172 -7.00 -4.65 -11.77
N THR A 173 -6.41 -5.83 -11.97
CA THR A 173 -5.03 -5.98 -12.47
C THR A 173 -4.79 -5.14 -13.73
N GLY A 174 -3.83 -4.20 -13.70
CA GLY A 174 -3.52 -3.32 -14.83
C GLY A 174 -4.38 -2.06 -14.97
N LEU A 175 -5.44 -1.90 -14.16
CA LEU A 175 -6.14 -0.63 -14.02
C LEU A 175 -5.37 0.33 -13.11
N MET A 176 -5.68 1.62 -13.22
CA MET A 176 -5.20 2.64 -12.31
C MET A 176 -6.17 2.80 -11.15
N PHE A 177 -5.65 3.01 -9.95
CA PHE A 177 -6.44 3.38 -8.78
C PHE A 177 -5.71 4.49 -8.02
N ASP A 178 -6.44 5.18 -7.16
CA ASP A 178 -5.93 6.33 -6.41
C ASP A 178 -5.29 5.89 -5.10
N GLN A 179 -4.07 6.36 -4.84
CA GLN A 179 -3.36 6.10 -3.59
C GLN A 179 -2.88 7.41 -2.97
N THR A 180 -3.10 7.59 -1.66
CA THR A 180 -2.54 8.72 -0.93
C THR A 180 -1.05 8.51 -0.68
N THR A 181 -0.22 9.39 -1.25
CA THR A 181 1.24 9.44 -1.07
C THR A 181 1.66 10.87 -0.78
N ASP A 182 2.30 11.09 0.36
CA ASP A 182 2.71 12.42 0.85
C ASP A 182 1.55 13.44 0.85
N SER A 183 0.39 13.00 1.35
CA SER A 183 -0.88 13.74 1.40
C SER A 183 -1.45 14.13 0.04
N GLN A 184 -0.94 13.54 -1.04
CA GLN A 184 -1.45 13.73 -2.39
C GLN A 184 -2.06 12.45 -2.94
N THR A 185 -3.20 12.59 -3.61
CA THR A 185 -3.78 11.50 -4.41
C THR A 185 -2.90 11.28 -5.64
N THR A 186 -2.29 10.11 -5.73
CA THR A 186 -1.42 9.72 -6.83
C THR A 186 -2.00 8.48 -7.51
N PRO A 187 -2.24 8.52 -8.83
CA PRO A 187 -2.72 7.34 -9.55
C PRO A 187 -1.59 6.31 -9.66
N VAL A 188 -1.90 5.06 -9.32
CA VAL A 188 -0.95 3.93 -9.36
C VAL A 188 -1.57 2.74 -10.09
N ARG A 189 -0.73 1.97 -10.78
CA ARG A 189 -1.18 0.78 -11.52
C ARG A 189 -1.34 -0.41 -10.57
N SER A 190 -2.48 -1.08 -10.66
CA SER A 190 -2.73 -2.34 -9.96
C SER A 190 -1.82 -3.46 -10.47
N TRP A 191 -1.32 -4.26 -9.54
CA TRP A 191 -0.27 -5.26 -9.67
C TRP A 191 1.10 -4.71 -10.12
N SER A 192 1.59 -3.65 -9.45
CA SER A 192 2.86 -2.98 -9.78
C SER A 192 3.77 -2.74 -8.55
N ALA A 193 4.93 -2.09 -8.76
CA ALA A 193 5.88 -1.66 -7.73
C ALA A 193 6.15 -2.70 -6.61
N PRO A 194 6.74 -3.86 -6.95
CA PRO A 194 6.93 -4.95 -6.01
C PRO A 194 7.82 -4.55 -4.83
N ARG A 195 7.50 -5.06 -3.64
CA ARG A 195 8.36 -4.99 -2.45
C ARG A 195 8.46 -6.35 -1.78
N THR A 196 9.59 -6.59 -1.13
CA THR A 196 9.84 -7.79 -0.34
C THR A 196 9.50 -7.53 1.12
N PHE A 197 8.85 -8.50 1.75
CA PHE A 197 8.46 -8.51 3.15
C PHE A 197 9.02 -9.77 3.82
N THR A 198 9.34 -9.67 5.10
CA THR A 198 9.80 -10.80 5.92
C THR A 198 8.63 -11.27 6.78
N LEU A 199 8.25 -12.54 6.67
CA LEU A 199 7.27 -13.19 7.54
C LEU A 199 7.90 -13.61 8.88
N PRO A 200 7.12 -13.95 9.92
CA PRO A 200 7.67 -14.39 11.21
C PRO A 200 8.61 -15.60 11.13
N SER A 201 8.40 -16.48 10.14
CA SER A 201 9.29 -17.62 9.88
C SER A 201 10.66 -17.24 9.30
N GLY A 202 10.90 -15.96 8.99
CA GLY A 202 12.10 -15.47 8.31
C GLY A 202 12.01 -15.52 6.78
N GLU A 203 10.96 -16.14 6.22
CA GLU A 203 10.76 -16.22 4.77
C GLU A 203 10.56 -14.84 4.14
N LEU A 204 11.20 -14.63 2.99
CA LEU A 204 11.05 -13.42 2.18
C LEU A 204 9.97 -13.63 1.11
N ARG A 205 8.93 -12.80 1.14
CA ARG A 205 7.80 -12.85 0.22
C ARG A 205 7.65 -11.52 -0.50
N LYS A 206 7.36 -11.56 -1.80
CA LYS A 206 7.11 -10.34 -2.59
C LYS A 206 5.62 -10.03 -2.61
N GLY A 207 5.28 -8.74 -2.52
CA GLY A 207 3.93 -8.21 -2.75
C GLY A 207 3.96 -7.09 -3.79
N TRP A 208 2.84 -6.91 -4.49
CA TRP A 208 2.59 -5.91 -5.52
C TRP A 208 1.43 -5.02 -5.11
N LEU A 209 1.46 -3.74 -5.50
CA LEU A 209 0.38 -2.79 -5.23
C LEU A 209 -0.93 -3.31 -5.81
N ILE A 210 -2.00 -3.24 -5.04
CA ILE A 210 -3.36 -3.59 -5.45
C ILE A 210 -4.32 -2.78 -4.57
N GLU A 211 -5.48 -2.42 -5.08
CA GLU A 211 -6.46 -1.62 -4.34
C GLU A 211 -7.18 -2.47 -3.28
N VAL A 212 -7.24 -1.93 -2.07
CA VAL A 212 -8.06 -2.40 -0.94
C VAL A 212 -8.58 -1.19 -0.15
N PRO A 213 -9.52 -1.37 0.80
CA PRO A 213 -10.13 -0.25 1.52
C PRO A 213 -9.13 0.61 2.30
N ASP A 214 -8.06 0.03 2.87
CA ASP A 214 -7.02 0.74 3.62
C ASP A 214 -6.57 2.04 2.93
N GLN A 215 -6.24 1.99 1.64
CA GLN A 215 -5.67 3.13 0.90
C GLN A 215 -6.63 4.33 0.77
N SER A 216 -7.94 4.07 0.84
CA SER A 216 -8.99 5.09 0.79
C SER A 216 -9.42 5.55 2.19
N LEU A 217 -9.43 4.63 3.17
CA LEU A 217 -10.02 4.88 4.50
C LEU A 217 -8.99 5.38 5.52
N PHE A 218 -7.77 4.85 5.50
CA PHE A 218 -6.75 5.14 6.50
C PHE A 218 -6.18 6.57 6.45
N PRO A 219 -6.03 7.25 5.30
CA PRO A 219 -5.50 8.60 5.27
C PRO A 219 -6.30 9.55 6.17
N ALA A 220 -7.63 9.50 6.09
CA ALA A 220 -8.51 10.31 6.92
C ALA A 220 -8.56 9.80 8.38
N HIS A 221 -8.70 8.49 8.57
CA HIS A 221 -8.85 7.89 9.91
C HIS A 221 -7.60 8.09 10.79
N PHE A 222 -6.42 7.84 10.25
CA PHE A 222 -5.14 7.92 10.98
C PHE A 222 -4.44 9.27 10.80
N LYS A 223 -4.97 10.17 9.97
CA LYS A 223 -4.25 11.37 9.49
C LYS A 223 -2.88 11.02 8.89
N ALA A 224 -2.78 9.82 8.30
CA ALA A 224 -1.55 9.28 7.77
C ALA A 224 -1.19 9.98 6.46
N ARG A 225 0.07 10.37 6.31
CA ARG A 225 0.52 11.07 5.11
C ARG A 225 0.57 10.17 3.88
N SER A 226 0.93 8.91 4.06
CA SER A 226 0.95 7.92 2.99
C SER A 226 0.33 6.61 3.45
N VAL A 227 -0.43 5.95 2.57
CA VAL A 227 -0.98 4.61 2.83
C VAL A 227 -0.75 3.72 1.62
N GLN A 228 -0.18 2.53 1.84
CA GLN A 228 0.12 1.57 0.78
C GLN A 228 -0.29 0.16 1.17
N PHE A 229 -0.93 -0.55 0.26
CA PHE A 229 -1.21 -1.97 0.41
C PHE A 229 -0.56 -2.79 -0.69
N ARG A 230 -0.12 -4.01 -0.36
CA ARG A 230 0.40 -4.97 -1.34
C ARG A 230 -0.16 -6.39 -1.13
N ALA A 231 -0.56 -7.05 -2.21
CA ALA A 231 -0.83 -8.49 -2.19
C ALA A 231 0.27 -9.24 -2.93
N GLY A 232 0.59 -10.44 -2.45
CA GLY A 232 1.55 -11.32 -3.11
C GLY A 232 1.00 -12.72 -3.27
N LEU A 233 1.43 -13.41 -4.32
CA LEU A 233 1.31 -14.86 -4.42
C LEU A 233 2.64 -15.48 -4.00
N GLU A 234 2.64 -16.74 -3.60
CA GLU A 234 3.90 -17.40 -3.23
C GLU A 234 4.79 -17.67 -4.44
N LEU A 235 4.19 -18.13 -5.55
CA LEU A 235 4.95 -18.55 -6.73
C LEU A 235 5.38 -17.35 -7.60
N PRO A 236 6.68 -17.21 -7.94
CA PRO A 236 7.17 -16.13 -8.80
C PRO A 236 6.47 -16.09 -10.17
N VAL A 237 6.22 -17.26 -10.78
CA VAL A 237 5.57 -17.35 -12.10
C VAL A 237 4.18 -16.69 -12.11
N MET A 238 3.42 -16.85 -11.03
CA MET A 238 2.09 -16.26 -10.92
C MET A 238 2.17 -14.73 -10.76
N ASN A 239 3.06 -14.27 -9.88
CA ASN A 239 3.24 -12.84 -9.65
C ASN A 239 3.73 -12.10 -10.89
N TYR A 240 4.75 -12.63 -11.57
CA TYR A 240 5.28 -12.02 -12.78
C TYR A 240 4.33 -12.18 -13.97
N GLY A 241 3.58 -13.29 -14.06
CA GLY A 241 2.51 -13.43 -15.04
C GLY A 241 1.44 -12.34 -14.90
N LEU A 242 0.98 -12.07 -13.68
CA LEU A 242 0.07 -10.96 -13.39
C LEU A 242 0.71 -9.58 -13.61
N ALA A 243 2.01 -9.42 -13.36
CA ALA A 243 2.71 -8.16 -13.64
C ALA A 243 2.81 -7.89 -15.16
N VAL A 244 3.04 -8.93 -15.97
CA VAL A 244 3.00 -8.84 -17.43
C VAL A 244 1.59 -8.51 -17.91
N LEU A 245 0.58 -9.21 -17.39
CA LEU A 245 -0.83 -8.92 -17.69
C LEU A 245 -1.19 -7.48 -17.33
N SER A 246 -0.79 -7.00 -16.15
CA SER A 246 -0.99 -5.63 -15.68
C SER A 246 -0.43 -4.61 -16.68
N ARG A 247 0.81 -4.83 -17.14
CA ARG A 247 1.46 -3.93 -18.11
C ARG A 247 0.82 -4.00 -19.50
N LEU A 248 0.41 -5.19 -19.95
CA LEU A 248 -0.28 -5.36 -21.22
C LEU A 248 -1.67 -4.72 -21.19
N ARG A 249 -2.44 -4.91 -20.11
CA ARG A 249 -3.78 -4.34 -19.96
C ARG A 249 -3.75 -2.81 -19.83
N GLU A 250 -2.78 -2.25 -19.11
CA GLU A 250 -2.58 -0.79 -19.08
C GLU A 250 -2.34 -0.22 -20.49
N ARG A 251 -1.56 -0.92 -21.32
CA ARG A 251 -1.19 -0.47 -22.67
C ARG A 251 -2.28 -0.72 -23.72
N LEU A 252 -2.92 -1.88 -23.68
CA LEU A 252 -3.88 -2.35 -24.69
C LEU A 252 -5.34 -2.12 -24.30
N ARG A 253 -5.62 -1.78 -23.04
CA ARG A 253 -6.93 -1.40 -22.50
C ARG A 253 -8.08 -2.38 -22.77
N PHE A 254 -7.80 -3.68 -22.82
CA PHE A 254 -8.84 -4.70 -22.99
C PHE A 254 -9.57 -5.01 -21.66
N GLY A 255 -10.85 -5.39 -21.78
CA GLY A 255 -11.65 -5.89 -20.67
C GLY A 255 -11.29 -7.32 -20.30
N MET A 256 -11.56 -7.73 -19.06
CA MET A 256 -11.28 -9.09 -18.58
C MET A 256 -12.48 -10.00 -18.83
N PRO A 257 -12.42 -10.94 -19.80
CA PRO A 257 -13.56 -11.79 -20.07
C PRO A 257 -13.72 -12.84 -18.97
N ARG A 258 -14.97 -13.19 -18.64
CA ARG A 258 -15.28 -14.14 -17.55
C ARG A 258 -14.62 -15.51 -17.69
N TRP A 259 -14.38 -15.96 -18.93
CA TRP A 259 -13.70 -17.24 -19.19
C TRP A 259 -12.23 -17.22 -18.73
N LEU A 260 -11.57 -16.06 -18.71
CA LEU A 260 -10.19 -15.92 -18.28
C LEU A 260 -10.05 -16.22 -16.78
N VAL A 261 -11.05 -15.89 -15.97
CA VAL A 261 -11.10 -16.27 -14.55
C VAL A 261 -11.07 -17.79 -14.40
N ALA A 262 -11.85 -18.51 -15.22
CA ALA A 262 -11.88 -19.97 -15.20
C ALA A 262 -10.53 -20.57 -15.64
N LEU A 263 -9.91 -20.02 -16.70
CA LEU A 263 -8.59 -20.43 -17.17
C LEU A 263 -7.49 -20.19 -16.11
N VAL A 264 -7.47 -19.01 -15.50
CA VAL A 264 -6.54 -18.69 -14.41
C VAL A 264 -6.76 -19.60 -13.21
N MET A 265 -8.01 -19.92 -12.88
CA MET A 265 -8.31 -20.84 -11.80
C MET A 265 -7.85 -22.26 -12.10
N PHE A 266 -8.03 -22.73 -13.33
CA PHE A 266 -7.49 -24.01 -13.78
C PHE A 266 -5.96 -24.05 -13.66
N GLY A 267 -5.27 -23.02 -14.17
CA GLY A 267 -3.81 -22.92 -14.04
C GLY A 267 -3.34 -22.83 -12.58
N ALA A 268 -4.05 -22.10 -11.72
CA ALA A 268 -3.77 -22.02 -10.29
C ALA A 268 -3.95 -23.38 -9.59
N CYS A 269 -4.91 -24.20 -10.02
CA CYS A 269 -5.12 -25.55 -9.52
C CYS A 269 -3.95 -26.48 -9.89
N LEU A 270 -3.49 -26.43 -11.15
CA LEU A 270 -2.30 -27.18 -11.59
C LEU A 270 -1.04 -26.77 -10.82
N LEU A 271 -0.95 -25.50 -10.42
CA LEU A 271 0.16 -25.00 -9.64
C LEU A 271 0.03 -25.25 -8.13
N ALA A 272 -1.13 -25.67 -7.63
CA ALA A 272 -1.40 -25.84 -6.19
C ALA A 272 -0.39 -26.74 -5.45
N PRO A 273 0.12 -27.85 -6.04
CA PRO A 273 1.12 -28.69 -5.38
C PRO A 273 2.46 -27.98 -5.10
N PHE A 274 2.77 -26.95 -5.87
CA PHE A 274 4.03 -26.20 -5.79
C PHE A 274 3.90 -25.04 -4.80
N GLY A 275 4.78 -24.97 -3.81
CA GLY A 275 4.71 -23.98 -2.73
C GLY A 275 4.25 -24.59 -1.41
N THR A 276 3.84 -23.75 -0.48
CA THR A 276 3.53 -24.08 0.91
C THR A 276 2.09 -23.74 1.25
N ASP A 277 1.66 -24.17 2.42
CA ASP A 277 0.43 -23.80 3.10
C ASP A 277 0.65 -22.61 4.06
N ARG A 278 1.86 -22.05 4.08
CA ARG A 278 2.26 -20.94 4.94
C ARG A 278 1.99 -19.60 4.31
N GLY A 279 1.32 -18.73 5.06
CA GLY A 279 1.04 -17.36 4.64
C GLY A 279 1.35 -16.36 5.73
N GLY A 280 1.07 -15.10 5.45
CA GLY A 280 1.12 -14.09 6.48
C GLY A 280 0.58 -12.74 6.07
N MET A 281 0.49 -11.87 7.06
CA MET A 281 0.12 -10.47 6.92
C MET A 281 1.18 -9.63 7.64
N VAL A 282 1.53 -8.49 7.06
CA VAL A 282 2.49 -7.55 7.65
C VAL A 282 1.84 -6.18 7.66
N VAL A 283 1.88 -5.49 8.80
CA VAL A 283 1.47 -4.09 8.94
C VAL A 283 2.64 -3.33 9.55
N ALA A 284 3.01 -2.21 8.94
CA ALA A 284 4.09 -1.36 9.41
C ALA A 284 3.64 0.09 9.44
N VAL A 285 3.95 0.78 10.53
CA VAL A 285 3.71 2.20 10.73
C VAL A 285 5.06 2.90 10.90
N ILE A 286 5.28 3.96 10.12
CA ILE A 286 6.37 4.90 10.31
C ILE A 286 5.78 6.17 10.90
N GLY A 287 6.33 6.64 12.01
CA GLY A 287 5.89 7.86 12.67
C GLY A 287 6.96 8.43 13.60
N ARG A 288 6.64 9.55 14.24
CA ARG A 288 7.50 10.17 15.25
C ARG A 288 7.04 9.82 16.65
N LYS A 289 7.98 9.49 17.52
CA LYS A 289 7.78 9.32 18.96
C LYS A 289 8.99 9.94 19.67
N ASP A 290 8.73 10.79 20.66
CA ASP A 290 9.75 11.53 21.41
C ASP A 290 10.70 12.31 20.48
N GLY A 291 10.15 12.92 19.42
CA GLY A 291 10.90 13.63 18.39
C GLY A 291 11.75 12.79 17.43
N ALA A 292 11.83 11.46 17.60
CA ALA A 292 12.61 10.55 16.74
C ALA A 292 11.72 9.76 15.78
N TRP A 293 12.23 9.46 14.59
CA TRP A 293 11.54 8.57 13.65
C TRP A 293 11.62 7.12 14.11
N GLN A 294 10.48 6.44 14.10
CA GLN A 294 10.37 5.03 14.45
C GLN A 294 9.57 4.29 13.38
N ARG A 295 9.92 3.02 13.18
CA ARG A 295 9.14 2.06 12.41
C ARG A 295 8.71 0.93 13.33
N ALA A 296 7.42 0.84 13.57
CA ALA A 296 6.80 -0.26 14.27
C ALA A 296 6.20 -1.22 13.25
N VAL A 297 6.41 -2.53 13.41
CA VAL A 297 5.94 -3.57 12.50
C VAL A 297 5.26 -4.67 13.29
N TRP A 298 4.03 -5.00 12.93
CA TRP A 298 3.33 -6.21 13.35
C TRP A 298 3.34 -7.21 12.19
N ARG A 299 3.65 -8.47 12.51
CA ARG A 299 3.62 -9.57 11.55
C ARG A 299 2.75 -10.68 12.09
N LEU A 300 1.92 -11.22 11.22
CA LEU A 300 1.15 -12.43 11.42
C LEU A 300 1.67 -13.48 10.45
N GLY A 301 2.10 -14.62 10.97
CA GLY A 301 2.40 -15.83 10.24
C GLY A 301 1.30 -16.84 10.48
N VAL A 302 0.97 -17.61 9.45
CA VAL A 302 -0.02 -18.69 9.54
C VAL A 302 0.57 -19.94 8.92
N ASP A 303 0.40 -21.07 9.59
CA ASP A 303 0.86 -22.39 9.15
C ASP A 303 -0.33 -23.35 9.01
N GLN A 304 -0.06 -24.60 8.63
CA GLN A 304 -1.03 -25.71 8.52
C GLN A 304 -2.25 -25.40 7.63
N GLY A 305 -2.10 -24.49 6.68
CA GLY A 305 -3.16 -24.12 5.75
C GLY A 305 -4.31 -23.32 6.38
N GLU A 306 -4.12 -22.76 7.58
CA GLU A 306 -5.16 -22.00 8.30
C GLU A 306 -5.28 -20.54 7.87
N GLY A 307 -4.48 -20.10 6.89
CA GLY A 307 -4.56 -18.75 6.30
C GLY A 307 -5.98 -18.29 5.92
N PRO A 308 -6.86 -19.16 5.37
CA PRO A 308 -8.25 -18.80 5.05
C PRO A 308 -9.15 -18.47 6.25
N PHE A 309 -8.73 -18.73 7.50
CA PHE A 309 -9.47 -18.29 8.67
C PHE A 309 -9.26 -16.81 9.00
N ILE A 310 -8.10 -16.25 8.65
CA ILE A 310 -7.73 -14.86 9.02
C ILE A 310 -8.76 -13.82 8.55
N PRO A 311 -9.33 -13.89 7.33
CA PRO A 311 -10.37 -12.95 6.90
C PRO A 311 -11.66 -12.98 7.72
N ALA A 312 -11.91 -14.02 8.51
CA ALA A 312 -13.07 -14.17 9.38
C ALA A 312 -12.79 -13.81 10.85
N VAL A 313 -11.52 -13.64 11.23
CA VAL A 313 -11.11 -13.34 12.61
C VAL A 313 -11.73 -12.06 13.16
N PRO A 314 -11.78 -10.93 12.42
CA PRO A 314 -12.38 -9.71 12.96
C PRO A 314 -13.87 -9.90 13.30
N ALA A 315 -14.62 -10.62 12.47
CA ALA A 315 -16.02 -10.91 12.74
C ALA A 315 -16.18 -11.78 13.99
N ARG A 316 -15.34 -12.81 14.14
CA ARG A 316 -15.29 -13.62 15.38
C ARG A 316 -14.98 -12.76 16.61
N ALA A 317 -13.98 -11.89 16.52
CA ALA A 317 -13.55 -11.03 17.63
C ALA A 317 -14.70 -10.12 18.11
N LEU A 318 -15.41 -9.47 17.17
CA LEU A 318 -16.58 -8.65 17.48
C LEU A 318 -17.71 -9.47 18.13
N LEU A 319 -18.00 -10.65 17.59
CA LEU A 319 -19.13 -11.47 18.01
C LEU A 319 -18.92 -12.21 19.34
N ARG A 320 -17.68 -12.25 19.85
CA ARG A 320 -17.41 -12.65 21.24
C ARG A 320 -17.87 -11.62 22.26
N ASN A 321 -17.87 -10.32 21.89
CA ASN A 321 -18.25 -9.21 22.77
C ASN A 321 -19.20 -8.22 22.08
N PRO A 322 -20.36 -8.68 21.59
CA PRO A 322 -21.26 -7.88 20.74
C PRO A 322 -21.82 -6.62 21.45
N ALA A 323 -21.93 -6.66 22.77
CA ALA A 323 -22.43 -5.54 23.58
C ALA A 323 -21.49 -4.31 23.56
N GLN A 324 -20.23 -4.48 23.18
CA GLN A 324 -19.24 -3.39 23.11
C GLN A 324 -19.26 -2.69 21.74
N ILE A 325 -20.02 -3.20 20.77
CA ILE A 325 -20.08 -2.65 19.42
C ILE A 325 -20.97 -1.42 19.42
N ALA A 326 -20.40 -0.25 19.07
CA ALA A 326 -21.19 0.97 19.00
C ALA A 326 -22.19 0.93 17.83
N LEU A 327 -23.41 1.39 18.09
CA LEU A 327 -24.50 1.46 17.11
C LEU A 327 -24.17 2.39 15.93
N GLY A 328 -24.87 2.20 14.82
CA GLY A 328 -24.68 2.95 13.57
C GLY A 328 -24.00 2.14 12.46
N ALA A 329 -23.86 2.76 11.30
CA ALA A 329 -23.28 2.13 10.10
C ALA A 329 -21.97 2.80 9.70
N ARG A 330 -20.90 2.01 9.55
CA ARG A 330 -19.55 2.52 9.26
C ARG A 330 -18.60 1.43 8.73
N PRO A 331 -17.49 1.78 8.07
CA PRO A 331 -16.38 0.86 7.89
C PRO A 331 -15.77 0.46 9.24
N ALA A 332 -15.38 -0.80 9.39
CA ALA A 332 -14.82 -1.36 10.62
C ALA A 332 -13.35 -0.96 10.82
N LEU A 333 -13.08 0.26 11.27
CA LEU A 333 -11.71 0.81 11.44
C LEU A 333 -11.24 0.87 12.89
N GLY A 334 -12.18 0.99 13.84
CA GLY A 334 -11.88 1.11 15.27
C GLY A 334 -12.64 0.12 16.14
N ASP A 335 -13.38 -0.79 15.52
CA ASP A 335 -14.29 -1.72 16.21
C ASP A 335 -13.58 -2.96 16.77
N VAL A 336 -12.42 -3.31 16.19
CA VAL A 336 -11.62 -4.45 16.60
C VAL A 336 -10.29 -3.94 17.14
N THR A 337 -9.94 -4.35 18.36
CA THR A 337 -8.60 -4.11 18.91
C THR A 337 -7.66 -5.23 18.50
N LEU A 338 -6.35 -4.94 18.42
CA LEU A 338 -5.36 -5.97 18.11
C LEU A 338 -5.34 -7.11 19.15
N PRO A 339 -5.42 -6.84 20.48
CA PRO A 339 -5.56 -7.90 21.48
C PRO A 339 -6.79 -8.79 21.27
N ASP A 340 -7.95 -8.22 20.93
CA ASP A 340 -9.17 -9.00 20.68
C ASP A 340 -9.01 -9.89 19.44
N ALA A 341 -8.39 -9.37 18.38
CA ALA A 341 -8.08 -10.14 17.19
C ALA A 341 -7.11 -11.30 17.50
N GLU A 342 -6.05 -11.06 18.27
CA GLU A 342 -5.08 -12.09 18.68
C GLU A 342 -5.76 -13.15 19.57
N ALA A 343 -6.61 -12.75 20.51
CA ALA A 343 -7.42 -13.67 21.31
C ALA A 343 -8.40 -14.50 20.45
N ALA A 344 -8.96 -13.90 19.40
CA ALA A 344 -9.80 -14.57 18.41
C ALA A 344 -9.06 -15.57 17.50
N MET A 345 -7.72 -15.57 17.53
CA MET A 345 -6.86 -16.53 16.82
C MET A 345 -6.17 -17.54 17.75
N ALA A 346 -6.43 -17.53 19.05
CA ALA A 346 -5.70 -18.34 20.03
C ALA A 346 -5.80 -19.87 19.78
N ASP A 347 -6.85 -20.33 19.12
CA ASP A 347 -7.08 -21.73 18.71
C ASP A 347 -6.70 -22.01 17.25
N LEU A 348 -5.93 -21.12 16.62
CA LEU A 348 -5.39 -21.27 15.27
C LEU A 348 -3.85 -21.38 15.29
N CYS A 349 -3.29 -21.97 14.24
CA CYS A 349 -1.86 -22.14 13.98
C CYS A 349 -1.23 -20.82 13.49
N VAL A 350 -1.35 -19.79 14.31
CA VAL A 350 -0.84 -18.45 14.02
C VAL A 350 0.35 -18.10 14.91
N THR A 351 1.20 -17.22 14.41
CA THR A 351 2.26 -16.60 15.20
C THR A 351 2.26 -15.12 14.92
N THR A 352 2.24 -14.29 15.97
CA THR A 352 2.38 -12.85 15.83
C THR A 352 3.71 -12.38 16.40
N THR A 353 4.33 -11.40 15.73
CA THR A 353 5.50 -10.69 16.26
C THR A 353 5.33 -9.19 16.11
N ARG A 354 5.97 -8.44 17.01
CA ARG A 354 6.02 -6.97 16.97
C ARG A 354 7.45 -6.53 17.15
N ASP A 355 7.91 -5.67 16.25
CA ASP A 355 9.25 -5.09 16.30
C ASP A 355 9.16 -3.59 16.09
N THR A 356 9.93 -2.83 16.88
CA THR A 356 10.10 -1.38 16.68
C THR A 356 11.57 -1.09 16.42
N THR A 357 11.86 -0.36 15.35
CA THR A 357 13.22 0.09 15.04
C THR A 357 13.24 1.59 14.85
N GLN A 358 14.22 2.25 15.46
CA GLN A 358 14.48 3.66 15.18
C GLN A 358 14.96 3.83 13.74
N ILE A 359 14.44 4.83 13.04
CA ILE A 359 14.91 5.21 11.70
C ILE A 359 15.72 6.49 11.85
N THR A 360 16.90 6.51 11.21
CA THR A 360 17.59 7.76 10.93
C THR A 360 17.63 7.92 9.41
N PRO A 361 17.01 8.97 8.83
CA PRO A 361 17.09 9.21 7.39
C PRO A 361 18.54 9.36 6.91
N LEU A 362 18.75 9.14 5.61
CA LEU A 362 20.08 8.95 5.02
C LEU A 362 21.04 10.11 5.30
N PHE A 363 20.57 11.33 5.14
CA PHE A 363 21.37 12.55 5.29
C PHE A 363 21.71 12.86 6.76
N PRO A 364 20.74 12.89 7.70
CA PRO A 364 21.05 12.97 9.13
C PRO A 364 22.05 11.88 9.59
N ALA A 365 21.89 10.64 9.11
CA ALA A 365 22.79 9.54 9.45
C ALA A 365 24.22 9.73 8.92
N THR A 366 24.38 10.39 7.77
CA THR A 366 25.70 10.61 7.14
C THR A 366 26.38 11.86 7.68
N LEU A 367 25.63 12.96 7.86
CA LEU A 367 26.18 14.24 8.29
C LEU A 367 26.39 14.32 9.80
N GLY A 368 25.59 13.62 10.61
CA GLY A 368 25.65 13.70 12.07
C GLY A 368 25.28 15.10 12.60
N ALA A 369 26.00 15.57 13.62
CA ALA A 369 25.73 16.86 14.29
C ALA A 369 25.66 18.08 13.33
N PRO A 370 26.52 18.21 12.30
CA PRO A 370 26.38 19.22 11.25
C PRO A 370 25.00 19.31 10.60
N PHE A 371 24.23 18.22 10.52
CA PHE A 371 22.87 18.28 9.96
C PHE A 371 21.95 19.21 10.77
N ALA A 372 22.13 19.27 12.10
CA ALA A 372 21.30 20.08 12.97
C ALA A 372 21.53 21.59 12.77
N THR A 373 22.68 22.00 12.22
CA THR A 373 22.99 23.42 11.97
C THR A 373 22.41 23.96 10.66
N LEU A 374 21.91 23.09 9.79
CA LEU A 374 21.26 23.47 8.54
C LEU A 374 19.91 24.14 8.82
N ALA A 375 19.52 25.05 7.91
CA ALA A 375 18.23 25.72 7.94
C ALA A 375 17.06 24.69 7.89
N PRO A 376 15.91 24.98 8.55
CA PRO A 376 14.78 24.05 8.63
C PRO A 376 14.30 23.51 7.28
N GLU A 377 14.32 24.33 6.24
CA GLU A 377 13.87 23.99 4.88
C GLU A 377 14.79 22.95 4.22
N ILE A 378 16.10 23.04 4.43
CA ILE A 378 17.08 22.03 3.98
C ILE A 378 16.89 20.74 4.79
N ARG A 379 16.73 20.86 6.12
CA ARG A 379 16.50 19.68 6.97
C ARG A 379 15.21 18.96 6.57
N ALA A 380 14.12 19.68 6.32
CA ALA A 380 12.84 19.10 5.94
C ALA A 380 12.91 18.27 4.66
N THR A 381 13.71 18.67 3.67
CA THR A 381 13.87 17.89 2.44
C THR A 381 14.66 16.60 2.63
N HIS A 382 15.48 16.50 3.67
CA HIS A 382 16.40 15.38 3.89
C HIS A 382 16.05 14.52 5.11
N ASP A 383 15.15 15.01 5.97
CA ASP A 383 14.50 14.25 7.03
C ASP A 383 13.34 13.42 6.45
N THR A 384 13.69 12.50 5.56
CA THR A 384 12.76 11.72 4.72
C THR A 384 12.76 10.25 5.17
N PRO A 385 11.90 9.84 6.12
CA PRO A 385 11.83 8.45 6.61
C PRO A 385 11.01 7.53 5.67
N ALA A 386 10.17 8.10 4.83
CA ALA A 386 9.33 7.42 3.85
C ALA A 386 9.15 8.31 2.60
N PRO A 387 8.42 7.86 1.55
CA PRO A 387 8.33 8.61 0.29
C PRO A 387 7.85 10.06 0.47
N ARG A 388 8.61 11.01 -0.07
CA ARG A 388 8.33 12.46 -0.07
C ARG A 388 8.29 13.01 -1.49
N ILE A 389 7.40 13.95 -1.75
CA ILE A 389 7.25 14.64 -3.02
C ILE A 389 7.52 16.13 -2.81
N TRP A 390 8.47 16.66 -3.57
CA TRP A 390 8.86 18.06 -3.57
C TRP A 390 8.60 18.66 -4.94
N GLN A 391 8.01 19.85 -5.00
CA GLN A 391 7.64 20.52 -6.27
C GLN A 391 8.19 21.94 -6.32
N GLY A 392 8.50 22.42 -7.52
CA GLY A 392 9.00 23.79 -7.71
C GLY A 392 9.33 24.13 -9.15
N ARG A 393 10.25 25.09 -9.33
CA ARG A 393 10.71 25.55 -10.65
C ARG A 393 12.23 25.50 -10.74
N ALA A 394 12.72 25.20 -11.93
CA ALA A 394 14.14 25.06 -12.21
C ALA A 394 14.50 25.66 -13.56
N SER A 395 15.73 26.14 -13.67
CA SER A 395 16.41 26.48 -14.91
C SER A 395 17.45 25.40 -15.20
N VAL A 396 17.56 25.00 -16.47
CA VAL A 396 18.52 23.99 -16.94
C VAL A 396 19.32 24.59 -18.09
N THR A 397 20.63 24.67 -17.91
CA THR A 397 21.60 25.02 -18.95
C THR A 397 22.45 23.81 -19.31
N ARG A 398 22.71 23.58 -20.59
CA ARG A 398 23.62 22.52 -21.07
C ARG A 398 24.81 23.13 -21.79
N GLY A 399 25.97 22.49 -21.68
CA GLY A 399 27.12 22.87 -22.49
C GLY A 399 26.90 22.66 -23.98
N ALA A 400 27.52 23.51 -24.80
CA ALA A 400 27.61 23.31 -26.24
C ALA A 400 28.67 22.25 -26.57
N GLY A 401 28.40 21.31 -27.49
CA GLY A 401 29.37 20.31 -27.98
C GLY A 401 28.86 18.86 -27.99
N VAL A 402 29.66 17.94 -28.52
CA VAL A 402 29.30 16.51 -28.67
C VAL A 402 29.26 15.77 -27.32
N LEU A 403 30.20 16.05 -26.42
CA LEU A 403 30.32 15.37 -25.13
C LEU A 403 29.21 15.74 -24.14
N PRO A 404 28.81 17.02 -23.94
CA PRO A 404 27.61 17.35 -23.16
C PRO A 404 26.33 16.73 -23.72
N ARG A 405 26.22 16.58 -25.05
CA ARG A 405 25.10 15.87 -25.70
C ARG A 405 25.10 14.38 -25.37
N LEU A 406 26.27 13.73 -25.40
CA LEU A 406 26.42 12.33 -25.01
C LEU A 406 26.09 12.11 -23.53
N ALA A 407 26.58 12.98 -22.63
CA ALA A 407 26.23 12.94 -21.22
C ALA A 407 24.72 13.15 -21.01
N ALA A 408 24.11 14.12 -21.69
CA ALA A 408 22.67 14.34 -21.63
C ALA A 408 21.86 13.14 -22.12
N PHE A 409 22.35 12.41 -23.13
CA PHE A 409 21.74 11.16 -23.58
C PHE A 409 21.89 10.04 -22.54
N LEU A 410 23.10 9.81 -22.02
CA LEU A 410 23.40 8.75 -21.06
C LEU A 410 22.64 8.91 -19.73
N PHE A 411 22.58 10.14 -19.21
CA PHE A 411 21.91 10.44 -17.95
C PHE A 411 20.45 10.85 -18.11
N ARG A 412 19.95 10.93 -19.36
CA ARG A 412 18.61 11.44 -19.71
C ARG A 412 18.32 12.79 -19.05
N PHE A 413 19.32 13.68 -19.02
CA PHE A 413 19.17 15.00 -18.44
C PHE A 413 18.04 15.79 -19.14
N PRO A 414 17.39 16.75 -18.48
CA PRO A 414 16.37 17.60 -19.10
C PRO A 414 16.94 18.51 -20.18
N GLN A 415 16.15 18.85 -21.20
CA GLN A 415 16.52 19.83 -22.23
C GLN A 415 16.81 21.19 -21.60
N ALA A 416 17.69 21.97 -22.21
CA ALA A 416 17.97 23.32 -21.74
C ALA A 416 16.69 24.18 -21.83
N ARG A 417 16.30 24.79 -20.70
CA ARG A 417 15.12 25.64 -20.56
C ARG A 417 15.39 26.60 -19.41
N ASP A 418 15.07 27.87 -19.61
CA ASP A 418 15.24 28.89 -18.56
C ASP A 418 14.27 28.70 -17.40
N ASP A 419 13.12 28.08 -17.67
CA ASP A 419 12.11 27.81 -16.68
C ASP A 419 11.33 26.52 -17.02
N THR A 420 11.42 25.55 -16.13
CA THR A 420 10.65 24.32 -16.17
C THR A 420 10.16 23.95 -14.77
N ARG A 421 8.96 23.36 -14.70
CA ARG A 421 8.50 22.72 -13.48
C ARG A 421 9.40 21.54 -13.14
N VAL A 422 9.70 21.39 -11.85
CA VAL A 422 10.47 20.28 -11.31
C VAL A 422 9.68 19.59 -10.20
N GLN A 423 9.72 18.26 -10.21
CA GLN A 423 9.27 17.43 -9.10
C GLN A 423 10.41 16.48 -8.71
N VAL A 424 10.68 16.38 -7.41
CA VAL A 424 11.64 15.44 -6.85
C VAL A 424 10.92 14.53 -5.88
N THR A 425 10.89 13.24 -6.20
CA THR A 425 10.34 12.21 -5.32
C THR A 425 11.49 11.45 -4.68
N LYS A 426 11.59 11.53 -3.36
CA LYS A 426 12.62 10.84 -2.55
C LYS A 426 11.99 9.65 -1.86
N THR A 427 12.46 8.43 -2.15
CA THR A 427 11.86 7.18 -1.66
C THR A 427 12.89 6.34 -0.92
N PRO A 428 12.86 6.32 0.42
CA PRO A 428 13.66 5.39 1.22
C PRO A 428 13.24 3.93 0.98
N VAL A 429 14.21 3.07 0.68
CA VAL A 429 14.03 1.63 0.42
C VAL A 429 15.28 0.87 0.88
N ASN A 430 15.14 -0.04 1.86
CA ASN A 430 16.19 -1.01 2.26
C ASN A 430 17.58 -0.39 2.50
N GLY A 431 17.67 0.69 3.28
CA GLY A 431 18.95 1.38 3.56
C GLY A 431 19.52 2.16 2.38
N THR A 432 18.73 2.34 1.32
CA THR A 432 19.03 3.25 0.20
C THR A 432 17.91 4.27 0.05
N GLU A 433 18.17 5.34 -0.68
CA GLU A 433 17.17 6.34 -1.01
C GLU A 433 17.13 6.53 -2.53
N VAL A 434 15.97 6.27 -3.14
CA VAL A 434 15.78 6.42 -4.58
C VAL A 434 15.23 7.82 -4.85
N TRP A 435 15.95 8.60 -5.66
CA TRP A 435 15.53 9.94 -6.06
C TRP A 435 15.09 9.93 -7.50
N GLN A 436 13.80 10.18 -7.74
CA GLN A 436 13.26 10.41 -9.06
C GLN A 436 13.07 11.91 -9.28
N ARG A 437 13.71 12.45 -10.31
CA ARG A 437 13.66 13.87 -10.64
C ARG A 437 12.99 14.04 -11.99
N ARG A 438 11.88 14.77 -12.01
CA ARG A 438 11.09 15.06 -13.22
C ARG A 438 11.16 16.55 -13.51
N PHE A 439 11.66 16.90 -14.68
CA PHE A 439 11.78 18.26 -15.20
C PHE A 439 10.93 18.36 -16.47
N GLY A 440 9.72 18.91 -16.36
CA GLY A 440 8.72 18.84 -17.42
C GLY A 440 8.39 17.39 -17.77
N THR A 441 8.69 16.97 -19.00
CA THR A 441 8.48 15.59 -19.49
C THR A 441 9.69 14.68 -19.28
N ALA A 442 10.87 15.24 -18.98
CA ALA A 442 12.09 14.46 -18.79
C ALA A 442 12.15 13.93 -17.35
N THR A 443 12.44 12.64 -17.20
CA THR A 443 12.59 11.99 -15.89
C THR A 443 13.89 11.20 -15.85
N PHE A 444 14.64 11.34 -14.77
CA PHE A 444 15.79 10.51 -14.45
C PHE A 444 15.79 10.12 -12.97
N GLN A 445 16.51 9.06 -12.65
CA GLN A 445 16.51 8.46 -11.32
C GLN A 445 17.93 8.17 -10.86
N SER A 446 18.19 8.34 -9.57
CA SER A 446 19.38 7.83 -8.90
C SER A 446 19.04 7.03 -7.64
N THR A 447 19.99 6.24 -7.19
CA THR A 447 19.93 5.53 -5.90
C THR A 447 21.10 5.97 -5.04
N LEU A 448 20.81 6.48 -3.85
CA LEU A 448 21.78 6.95 -2.87
C LEU A 448 21.94 5.90 -1.76
N ARG A 449 23.16 5.73 -1.26
CA ARG A 449 23.49 4.85 -0.13
C ARG A 449 24.59 5.49 0.72
N ALA A 450 24.47 5.40 2.04
CA ALA A 450 25.51 5.83 2.96
C ALA A 450 26.75 4.92 2.84
N THR A 451 27.92 5.52 2.98
CA THR A 451 29.22 4.86 3.06
C THR A 451 30.03 5.50 4.18
N PRO A 452 31.12 4.86 4.67
CA PRO A 452 31.99 5.49 5.65
C PRO A 452 32.64 6.81 5.19
N GLN A 453 32.67 7.08 3.88
CA GLN A 453 33.34 8.23 3.26
C GLN A 453 32.35 9.28 2.71
N GLY A 454 31.05 9.14 2.96
CA GLY A 454 29.99 10.00 2.42
C GLY A 454 28.87 9.21 1.77
N ILE A 455 28.22 9.74 0.72
CA ILE A 455 27.10 9.07 0.02
C ILE A 455 27.56 8.57 -1.35
N ALA A 456 27.30 7.31 -1.65
CA ALA A 456 27.39 6.78 -3.00
C ALA A 456 26.06 7.01 -3.75
N GLU A 457 26.08 7.80 -4.81
CA GLU A 457 24.94 8.02 -5.71
C GLU A 457 25.15 7.30 -7.05
N ARG A 458 24.21 6.42 -7.39
CA ARG A 458 24.24 5.60 -8.61
C ARG A 458 23.21 6.07 -9.64
N PHE A 459 23.66 6.28 -10.87
CA PHE A 459 22.88 6.57 -12.07
C PHE A 459 23.11 5.48 -13.11
N GLY A 460 22.23 4.47 -13.16
CA GLY A 460 22.37 3.36 -14.11
C GLY A 460 23.70 2.61 -13.94
N ALA A 461 24.60 2.76 -14.92
CA ALA A 461 25.94 2.17 -14.93
C ALA A 461 27.01 2.99 -14.18
N LEU A 462 26.71 4.24 -13.82
CA LEU A 462 27.66 5.17 -13.21
C LEU A 462 27.38 5.29 -11.72
N THR A 463 28.43 5.34 -10.90
CA THR A 463 28.33 5.56 -9.45
C THR A 463 29.31 6.65 -9.06
N PHE A 464 28.90 7.60 -8.23
CA PHE A 464 29.76 8.67 -7.71
C PHE A 464 29.75 8.65 -6.19
N LEU A 465 30.93 8.80 -5.58
CA LEU A 465 31.07 9.03 -4.15
C LEU A 465 31.06 10.54 -3.89
N LEU A 466 30.11 10.97 -3.07
CA LEU A 466 29.82 12.35 -2.72
C LEU A 466 30.25 12.62 -1.28
N ASP A 467 30.96 13.72 -1.07
CA ASP A 467 31.43 14.15 0.24
C ASP A 467 30.52 15.21 0.83
N LEU A 468 29.64 14.80 1.73
CA LEU A 468 28.65 15.69 2.32
C LEU A 468 29.27 16.51 3.44
N HIS A 469 29.25 17.83 3.31
CA HIS A 469 29.68 18.73 4.37
C HIS A 469 28.84 20.00 4.40
N VAL A 470 28.76 20.60 5.59
CA VAL A 470 28.08 21.87 5.82
C VAL A 470 29.12 22.97 5.91
N ALA A 471 28.99 24.00 5.08
CA ALA A 471 29.84 25.19 5.11
C ALA A 471 28.96 26.43 4.86
N GLU A 472 29.17 27.50 5.62
CA GLU A 472 28.44 28.77 5.43
C GLU A 472 26.90 28.62 5.41
N GLY A 473 26.36 27.69 6.21
CA GLY A 473 24.92 27.40 6.25
C GLY A 473 24.36 26.70 5.01
N ARG A 474 25.23 26.23 4.11
CA ARG A 474 24.90 25.51 2.89
C ARG A 474 25.30 24.04 3.02
N LEU A 475 24.54 23.17 2.36
CA LEU A 475 24.93 21.77 2.21
C LEU A 475 25.65 21.59 0.87
N HIS A 476 26.87 21.06 0.91
CA HIS A 476 27.70 20.78 -0.25
C HIS A 476 27.92 19.27 -0.40
N TYR A 477 27.96 18.79 -1.64
CA TYR A 477 28.24 17.38 -1.94
C TYR A 477 29.06 17.23 -3.24
N PRO A 478 30.35 17.67 -3.26
CA PRO A 478 31.25 17.45 -4.38
C PRO A 478 31.51 15.97 -4.65
N ILE A 479 31.83 15.67 -5.91
CA ILE A 479 32.24 14.32 -6.34
C ILE A 479 33.70 14.10 -5.95
N GLN A 480 33.97 13.08 -5.12
CA GLN A 480 35.33 12.64 -4.80
C GLN A 480 35.86 11.57 -5.75
N LYS A 481 35.03 10.56 -6.06
CA LYS A 481 35.38 9.40 -6.89
C LYS A 481 34.20 9.00 -7.78
N GLY A 482 34.47 8.29 -8.87
CA GLY A 482 33.43 7.77 -9.74
C GLY A 482 33.80 6.41 -10.33
N TRP A 483 32.79 5.63 -10.70
CA TRP A 483 32.92 4.32 -11.33
C TRP A 483 31.96 4.21 -12.51
N CYS A 484 32.38 3.51 -13.57
CA CYS A 484 31.53 3.10 -14.69
C CYS A 484 31.56 1.58 -14.77
N LEU A 485 30.40 0.92 -14.64
CA LEU A 485 30.28 -0.54 -14.60
C LEU A 485 31.23 -1.21 -13.58
N GLY A 486 31.50 -0.51 -12.45
CA GLY A 486 32.41 -0.96 -11.41
C GLY A 486 33.89 -0.60 -11.62
N ILE A 487 34.26 -0.07 -12.78
CA ILE A 487 35.64 0.34 -13.10
C ILE A 487 35.84 1.80 -12.66
N PRO A 488 36.88 2.12 -11.85
CA PRO A 488 37.16 3.50 -11.43
C PRO A 488 37.38 4.44 -12.61
N ILE A 489 36.73 5.60 -12.59
CA ILE A 489 36.90 6.66 -13.58
C ILE A 489 38.19 7.44 -13.24
N PRO A 490 39.15 7.55 -14.17
CA PRO A 490 40.37 8.34 -13.95
C PRO A 490 40.07 9.81 -13.63
N ARG A 491 40.90 10.46 -12.82
CA ARG A 491 40.68 11.85 -12.37
C ARG A 491 40.52 12.85 -13.52
N PHE A 492 41.20 12.63 -14.66
CA PHE A 492 41.08 13.49 -15.84
C PHE A 492 39.74 13.34 -16.60
N ALA A 493 38.96 12.30 -16.31
CA ALA A 493 37.65 12.04 -16.90
C ALA A 493 36.49 12.17 -15.90
N LEU A 494 36.81 12.30 -14.59
CA LEU A 494 35.82 12.45 -13.53
C LEU A 494 35.20 13.85 -13.56
N PRO A 495 33.87 14.00 -13.75
CA PRO A 495 33.22 15.30 -13.73
C PRO A 495 33.44 16.04 -12.41
N LYS A 496 33.74 17.34 -12.48
CA LYS A 496 33.75 18.22 -11.30
C LYS A 496 32.32 18.64 -11.00
N SER A 497 31.87 18.37 -9.78
CA SER A 497 30.56 18.79 -9.27
C SER A 497 30.72 19.91 -8.27
N ALA A 498 30.14 21.07 -8.60
CA ALA A 498 29.86 22.14 -7.64
C ALA A 498 28.36 22.09 -7.35
N ALA A 499 27.97 21.17 -6.47
CA ALA A 499 26.59 21.03 -6.03
C ALA A 499 26.43 21.61 -4.63
N SER A 500 25.41 22.46 -4.46
CA SER A 500 25.09 23.09 -3.20
C SER A 500 23.60 23.29 -3.01
N GLU A 501 23.17 23.31 -1.77
CA GLU A 501 21.81 23.64 -1.36
C GLU A 501 21.83 24.77 -0.34
N ARG A 502 20.89 25.71 -0.49
CA ARG A 502 20.79 26.90 0.34
C ARG A 502 19.32 27.26 0.58
N VAL A 503 19.09 28.18 1.51
CA VAL A 503 17.78 28.81 1.69
C VAL A 503 17.84 30.24 1.18
N GLU A 504 16.85 30.62 0.38
CA GLU A 504 16.71 31.96 -0.17
C GLU A 504 15.23 32.35 -0.07
N ASN A 505 14.91 33.48 0.59
CA ASN A 505 13.53 33.93 0.84
C ASN A 505 12.62 32.84 1.46
N GLY A 506 13.13 32.10 2.45
CA GLY A 506 12.38 31.03 3.14
C GLY A 506 12.07 29.80 2.26
N ARG A 507 12.73 29.66 1.11
CA ARG A 507 12.57 28.50 0.21
C ARG A 507 13.87 27.74 0.07
N PHE A 508 13.75 26.42 -0.07
CA PHE A 508 14.87 25.56 -0.40
C PHE A 508 15.28 25.79 -1.86
N HIS A 509 16.55 26.10 -2.08
CA HIS A 509 17.17 26.25 -3.39
C HIS A 509 18.28 25.22 -3.58
N PHE A 510 18.29 24.59 -4.76
CA PHE A 510 19.38 23.70 -5.19
C PHE A 510 20.13 24.35 -6.35
N ASP A 511 21.43 24.10 -6.40
CA ASP A 511 22.32 24.51 -7.49
C ASP A 511 23.29 23.37 -7.77
N VAL A 512 23.20 22.74 -8.94
CA VAL A 512 24.05 21.62 -9.34
C VAL A 512 24.73 21.95 -10.66
N ARG A 513 26.03 22.22 -10.58
CA ARG A 513 26.88 22.49 -11.75
C ARG A 513 27.88 21.36 -11.95
N LEU A 514 27.75 20.65 -13.09
CA LEU A 514 28.69 19.64 -13.54
C LEU A 514 29.56 20.19 -14.67
N SER A 515 30.87 20.05 -14.54
CA SER A 515 31.86 20.54 -15.50
C SER A 515 32.94 19.52 -15.80
N MET A 516 33.58 19.65 -16.96
CA MET A 516 34.70 18.82 -17.36
C MET A 516 35.94 19.16 -16.53
N PRO A 517 36.69 18.17 -16.02
CA PRO A 517 37.79 18.41 -15.10
C PRO A 517 38.96 19.17 -15.73
N VAL A 518 39.25 18.93 -17.02
CA VAL A 518 40.40 19.49 -17.76
C VAL A 518 40.03 20.80 -18.48
N THR A 519 38.95 20.81 -19.26
CA THR A 519 38.56 21.99 -20.05
C THR A 519 37.72 23.01 -19.27
N GLY A 520 37.19 22.64 -18.11
CA GLY A 520 36.22 23.46 -17.37
C GLY A 520 34.87 23.63 -18.08
N GLN A 521 34.72 23.02 -19.26
CA GLN A 521 33.52 23.13 -20.08
C GLN A 521 32.30 22.62 -19.31
N LEU A 522 31.22 23.41 -19.35
CA LEU A 522 29.96 23.03 -18.72
C LEU A 522 29.43 21.74 -19.35
N ILE A 523 28.99 20.80 -18.52
CA ILE A 523 28.24 19.62 -18.96
C ILE A 523 26.76 19.94 -18.84
N VAL A 524 26.34 20.20 -17.60
CA VAL A 524 24.98 20.61 -17.26
C VAL A 524 25.01 21.46 -16.00
N HIS A 525 24.17 22.49 -15.96
CA HIS A 525 23.90 23.28 -14.77
C HIS A 525 22.40 23.32 -14.60
N TYR A 526 21.90 22.82 -13.47
CA TYR A 526 20.50 23.01 -13.12
C TYR A 526 20.40 23.59 -11.73
N GLN A 527 19.56 24.62 -11.62
CA GLN A 527 19.33 25.37 -10.40
C GLN A 527 17.85 25.71 -10.28
N GLY A 528 17.36 25.83 -9.07
CA GLY A 528 15.94 26.06 -8.85
C GLY A 528 15.59 26.05 -7.38
N TRP A 529 14.29 26.03 -7.12
CA TRP A 529 13.75 25.95 -5.77
C TRP A 529 12.70 24.85 -5.69
N LEU A 530 12.53 24.29 -4.49
CA LEU A 530 11.52 23.30 -4.17
C LEU A 530 10.79 23.69 -2.88
N GLN A 531 9.55 23.26 -2.78
CA GLN A 531 8.76 23.25 -1.55
C GLN A 531 8.00 21.94 -1.42
N SER A 532 7.48 21.68 -0.22
CA SER A 532 6.60 20.53 0.01
C SER A 532 5.45 20.57 -0.98
N ALA A 533 5.07 19.41 -1.51
CA ALA A 533 4.00 19.36 -2.50
C ALA A 533 2.65 19.84 -1.91
N ALA A 534 2.46 19.77 -0.59
CA ALA A 534 1.30 20.34 0.11
C ALA A 534 1.24 21.88 0.06
N ASP A 535 2.39 22.55 0.03
CA ASP A 535 2.51 24.02 0.04
C ASP A 535 2.60 24.61 -1.38
N PHE A 536 2.53 23.75 -2.41
CA PHE A 536 2.65 24.17 -3.80
C PHE A 536 1.30 24.61 -4.40
N SER A 537 1.15 25.92 -4.62
CA SER A 537 -0.06 26.55 -5.16
C SER A 537 -0.25 26.43 -6.69
N GLY A 538 0.60 25.66 -7.38
CA GLY A 538 0.46 25.39 -8.81
C GLY A 538 -0.24 24.05 -9.09
N THR A 539 -0.90 23.92 -10.24
CA THR A 539 -1.41 22.61 -10.68
C THR A 539 -0.28 21.58 -10.63
N PRO A 540 -0.46 20.38 -10.06
CA PRO A 540 0.57 19.35 -10.07
C PRO A 540 1.06 19.08 -11.49
N LEU A 541 2.32 18.68 -11.66
CA LEU A 541 2.77 18.15 -12.94
C LEU A 541 1.91 16.91 -13.25
N ALA A 542 0.96 17.06 -14.19
CA ALA A 542 0.13 15.95 -14.63
C ALA A 542 1.05 14.76 -14.92
N VAL A 543 0.76 13.60 -14.33
CA VAL A 543 1.30 12.34 -14.84
C VAL A 543 0.75 12.27 -16.27
N GLU A 544 1.58 12.59 -17.27
CA GLU A 544 1.19 12.41 -18.66
C GLU A 544 1.16 10.90 -18.89
N THR A 545 0.03 10.30 -18.54
CA THR A 545 -0.49 9.17 -19.28
C THR A 545 -0.92 9.72 -20.62
N ASP A 546 -0.49 9.05 -21.68
CA ASP A 546 -0.82 9.34 -23.06
C ASP A 546 -2.30 9.75 -23.20
N ARG A 547 -2.54 10.94 -23.76
CA ARG A 547 -3.86 11.59 -23.80
C ARG A 547 -4.93 10.61 -24.30
N GLN A 548 -6.05 10.59 -23.58
CA GLN A 548 -7.33 10.11 -24.08
C GLN A 548 -7.73 10.89 -25.35
N PRO A 549 -8.25 10.21 -26.38
CA PRO A 549 -9.48 10.62 -27.01
C PRO A 549 -10.64 9.94 -26.28
N GLU A 550 -11.65 10.73 -25.89
CA GLU A 550 -12.99 10.22 -25.61
C GLU A 550 -13.48 9.46 -26.83
N LEU A 551 -13.85 8.20 -26.67
CA LEU A 551 -14.69 7.48 -27.63
C LEU A 551 -15.65 6.56 -26.86
N ILE A 552 -16.89 7.07 -26.78
CA ILE A 552 -18.19 6.40 -26.98
C ILE A 552 -18.18 4.87 -26.91
#